data_AF-A0A7J3KUV5-F1
#
_entry.id   AF-A0A7J3KUV5-F1
#
_cell.length_a   1.000
_cell.length_b   1.000
_cell.length_c   1.000
_cell.angle_alpha   90.00
_cell.angle_beta   90.00
_cell.angle_gamma   90.00
#
_symmetry.space_group_name_H-M   'P 1'
#
loop_
_entity.id
_entity.type
_entity.pdbx_description
1 polymer ?
#
loop_
_entity_poly.entity_id
_entity_poly.type
_entity_poly.pdbx_seq_one_letter_code
_entity_poly.pdbx_strand_id
1 'polypeptide(L)'
;MSTYGIRFYRSDTVGELKGPDGLIARDDVVIVKVNSQWDERGGTNTDLLKAVIEAIVGHPDGFIGEIVVADNGQAQYGPYGFGGSLNWDRNNAEDRAQSVQKVVDLFSNRYRVSTYLWDSITLRRVKEYIEGDMEDGYVVYDNPDPKTGIIVSYPKFKTKFGTYISFKYGLWDPESKSYRQDKLKVINIPVLKTHSIYGVTACVKHYMGIPSDRLTQHNPHISVGSGGMGTLMAETRFPTLNILDAIWINPHPRSGPRTPYNSAVRVGVIAASLDPVALDYWASKNILMKTASILGYRDLSSMDPDNTSPGSFGSWLRLSMEALRTAGYQVVMGDEYINVYVYRYR
;
A
#
# COMPACT_ATOMS: atom_id res chain seq x y z
N MET A 1 17.71 -5.85 -5.63
CA MET A 1 17.13 -6.78 -4.64
C MET A 1 17.78 -8.16 -4.73
N SER A 2 17.85 -8.77 -5.92
CA SER A 2 18.44 -10.12 -6.13
C SER A 2 19.88 -10.27 -5.64
N THR A 3 20.74 -9.30 -5.93
CA THR A 3 22.14 -9.25 -5.48
C THR A 3 22.28 -9.33 -3.95
N TYR A 4 21.22 -8.96 -3.22
CA TYR A 4 21.17 -8.92 -1.76
C TYR A 4 20.22 -9.98 -1.19
N GLY A 5 19.99 -11.07 -1.94
CA GLY A 5 19.28 -12.26 -1.46
C GLY A 5 17.77 -12.25 -1.63
N ILE A 6 17.16 -11.16 -2.12
CA ILE A 6 15.70 -11.10 -2.33
C ILE A 6 15.39 -11.19 -3.83
N ARG A 7 14.83 -12.33 -4.25
CA ARG A 7 14.42 -12.56 -5.64
C ARG A 7 12.97 -12.18 -5.85
N PHE A 8 12.67 -11.52 -6.96
CA PHE A 8 11.29 -11.08 -7.24
C PHE A 8 10.42 -12.26 -7.68
N TYR A 9 10.95 -13.13 -8.54
CA TYR A 9 10.18 -14.23 -9.14
C TYR A 9 10.36 -15.54 -8.37
N ARG A 10 9.26 -16.17 -7.98
CA ARG A 10 9.26 -17.52 -7.42
C ARG A 10 9.24 -18.54 -8.56
N SER A 11 10.26 -19.39 -8.60
CA SER A 11 10.47 -20.38 -9.65
C SER A 11 11.17 -21.61 -9.10
N ASP A 12 10.87 -22.78 -9.66
CA ASP A 12 11.62 -24.02 -9.38
C ASP A 12 13.04 -23.97 -9.97
N THR A 13 13.28 -23.05 -10.91
CA THR A 13 14.60 -22.83 -11.50
C THR A 13 15.30 -21.64 -10.85
N VAL A 14 16.59 -21.78 -10.59
CA VAL A 14 17.40 -20.71 -9.98
C VAL A 14 18.04 -19.86 -11.08
N GLY A 15 17.91 -18.54 -10.94
CA GLY A 15 18.55 -17.55 -11.80
C GLY A 15 18.79 -16.24 -11.04
N GLU A 16 19.21 -15.20 -11.76
CA GLU A 16 19.53 -13.90 -11.16
C GLU A 16 18.32 -13.31 -10.43
N LEU A 17 17.15 -13.25 -11.10
CA LEU A 17 15.93 -12.65 -10.56
C LEU A 17 14.93 -13.68 -10.01
N LYS A 18 15.21 -14.98 -10.14
CA LYS A 18 14.25 -16.07 -9.87
C LYS A 18 14.80 -17.23 -9.05
N GLY A 19 13.96 -17.85 -8.23
CA GLY A 19 14.29 -19.03 -7.43
C GLY A 19 13.16 -19.42 -6.48
N PRO A 20 13.31 -20.52 -5.71
CA PRO A 20 12.21 -21.08 -4.90
C PRO A 20 11.74 -20.13 -3.80
N ASP A 21 12.64 -19.27 -3.30
CA ASP A 21 12.35 -18.27 -2.27
C ASP A 21 11.84 -16.93 -2.83
N GLY A 22 11.50 -16.88 -4.11
CA GLY A 22 11.00 -15.66 -4.74
C GLY A 22 9.66 -15.17 -4.18
N LEU A 23 9.38 -13.88 -4.38
CA LEU A 23 8.19 -13.23 -3.82
C LEU A 23 6.90 -13.59 -4.55
N ILE A 24 6.92 -13.57 -5.89
CA ILE A 24 5.74 -13.72 -6.75
C ILE A 24 5.89 -14.94 -7.64
N ALA A 25 5.00 -15.93 -7.50
CA ALA A 25 4.91 -17.08 -8.39
C ALA A 25 4.14 -16.76 -9.67
N ARG A 26 4.35 -17.56 -10.71
CA ARG A 26 3.71 -17.37 -12.02
C ARG A 26 2.19 -17.43 -12.00
N ASP A 27 1.60 -18.09 -11.01
CA ASP A 27 0.16 -18.34 -10.86
C ASP A 27 -0.44 -17.64 -9.62
N ASP A 28 0.31 -16.73 -9.00
CA ASP A 28 -0.20 -15.94 -7.87
C ASP A 28 -1.27 -14.93 -8.33
N VAL A 29 -2.17 -14.59 -7.42
CA VAL A 29 -3.05 -13.44 -7.53
C VAL A 29 -2.41 -12.29 -6.77
N VAL A 30 -2.13 -11.18 -7.44
CA VAL A 30 -1.42 -10.03 -6.89
C VAL A 30 -2.37 -8.84 -6.79
N ILE A 31 -2.65 -8.39 -5.57
CA ILE A 31 -3.25 -7.08 -5.35
C ILE A 31 -2.14 -6.04 -5.40
N VAL A 32 -2.25 -5.09 -6.32
CA VAL A 32 -1.40 -3.90 -6.34
C VAL A 32 -2.18 -2.77 -5.68
N LYS A 33 -1.86 -2.50 -4.42
CA LYS A 33 -2.53 -1.48 -3.62
C LYS A 33 -1.90 -0.11 -3.90
N VAL A 34 -2.64 0.74 -4.60
CA VAL A 34 -2.22 2.10 -4.97
C VAL A 34 -2.82 3.14 -4.02
N ASN A 35 -2.39 4.39 -4.13
CA ASN A 35 -3.04 5.57 -3.56
C ASN A 35 -3.83 6.25 -4.66
N SER A 36 -5.15 6.19 -4.53
CA SER A 36 -6.09 6.78 -5.48
C SER A 36 -7.19 7.57 -4.78
N GLN A 37 -7.06 7.83 -3.48
CA GLN A 37 -7.91 8.79 -2.76
C GLN A 37 -7.72 10.22 -3.30
N TRP A 38 -6.50 10.57 -3.68
CA TRP A 38 -6.14 11.91 -4.17
C TRP A 38 -5.71 11.86 -5.63
N ASP A 39 -6.09 12.90 -6.37
CA ASP A 39 -5.61 13.15 -7.73
C ASP A 39 -4.24 13.86 -7.71
N GLU A 40 -3.77 14.24 -8.89
CA GLU A 40 -2.49 14.92 -9.13
C GLU A 40 -1.33 14.15 -8.48
N ARG A 41 -0.40 14.82 -7.79
CA ARG A 41 0.76 14.19 -7.12
C ARG A 41 0.41 13.67 -5.73
N GLY A 42 -0.89 13.65 -5.38
CA GLY A 42 -1.39 13.07 -4.14
C GLY A 42 -1.62 11.57 -4.24
N GLY A 43 -1.74 11.03 -5.46
CA GLY A 43 -1.88 9.60 -5.74
C GLY A 43 -0.56 8.93 -6.16
N THR A 44 -0.59 7.60 -6.30
CA THR A 44 0.55 6.79 -6.76
C THR A 44 0.91 7.12 -8.19
N ASN A 45 2.21 7.18 -8.48
CA ASN A 45 2.68 7.42 -9.83
C ASN A 45 2.26 6.30 -10.80
N THR A 46 1.53 6.63 -11.87
CA THR A 46 0.99 5.62 -12.79
C THR A 46 2.04 5.09 -13.78
N ASP A 47 3.14 5.81 -14.01
CA ASP A 47 4.30 5.28 -14.75
C ASP A 47 5.00 4.19 -13.93
N LEU A 48 5.12 4.38 -12.61
CA LEU A 48 5.61 3.34 -11.69
C LEU A 48 4.65 2.15 -11.63
N LEU A 49 3.34 2.39 -11.54
CA LEU A 49 2.35 1.31 -11.59
C LEU A 49 2.51 0.46 -12.87
N LYS A 50 2.66 1.12 -14.02
CA LYS A 50 2.88 0.46 -15.31
C LYS A 50 4.12 -0.44 -15.26
N ALA A 51 5.24 0.08 -14.75
CA ALA A 51 6.48 -0.68 -14.62
C ALA A 51 6.34 -1.89 -13.66
N VAL A 52 5.57 -1.74 -12.58
CA VAL A 52 5.31 -2.85 -11.65
C VAL A 52 4.45 -3.94 -12.31
N ILE A 53 3.39 -3.56 -13.03
CA ILE A 53 2.57 -4.53 -13.77
C ILE A 53 3.41 -5.25 -14.83
N GLU A 54 4.22 -4.49 -15.59
CA GLU A 54 5.15 -5.04 -16.59
C GLU A 54 6.13 -6.05 -15.96
N ALA A 55 6.69 -5.73 -14.80
CA ALA A 55 7.58 -6.64 -14.07
C ALA A 55 6.87 -7.94 -13.66
N ILE A 56 5.61 -7.88 -13.19
CA ILE A 56 4.85 -9.07 -12.79
C ILE A 56 4.51 -9.93 -14.01
N VAL A 57 3.95 -9.36 -15.07
CA VAL A 57 3.56 -10.12 -16.27
C VAL A 57 4.77 -10.63 -17.06
N GLY A 58 5.92 -9.98 -16.89
CA GLY A 58 7.24 -10.42 -17.38
C GLY A 58 7.85 -11.58 -16.60
N HIS A 59 7.09 -12.29 -15.75
CA HIS A 59 7.57 -13.47 -15.02
C HIS A 59 8.26 -14.45 -15.98
N PRO A 60 9.51 -14.88 -15.71
CA PRO A 60 10.33 -15.65 -16.65
C PRO A 60 9.75 -17.03 -16.99
N ASP A 61 8.93 -17.58 -16.11
CA ASP A 61 8.23 -18.85 -16.35
C ASP A 61 6.84 -18.66 -17.01
N GLY A 62 6.49 -17.43 -17.41
CA GLY A 62 5.21 -17.07 -18.02
C GLY A 62 4.10 -16.87 -16.98
N PHE A 63 3.75 -15.60 -16.72
CA PHE A 63 2.70 -15.25 -15.77
C PHE A 63 1.31 -15.68 -16.28
N ILE A 64 0.61 -16.49 -15.50
CA ILE A 64 -0.74 -16.99 -15.76
C ILE A 64 -1.72 -16.64 -14.62
N GLY A 65 -1.23 -16.00 -13.57
CA GLY A 65 -2.01 -15.52 -12.45
C GLY A 65 -2.87 -14.30 -12.80
N GLU A 66 -3.20 -13.52 -11.78
CA GLU A 66 -4.09 -12.37 -11.91
C GLU A 66 -3.53 -11.16 -11.16
N ILE A 67 -3.74 -9.97 -11.71
CA ILE A 67 -3.36 -8.70 -11.08
C ILE A 67 -4.62 -7.86 -10.87
N VAL A 68 -4.84 -7.42 -9.64
CA VAL A 68 -5.93 -6.52 -9.28
C VAL A 68 -5.35 -5.22 -8.72
N VAL A 69 -5.50 -4.11 -9.44
CA VAL A 69 -5.11 -2.79 -8.94
C VAL A 69 -6.27 -2.23 -8.13
N ALA A 70 -6.06 -1.99 -6.85
CA ALA A 70 -7.14 -1.64 -5.92
C ALA A 70 -6.73 -0.54 -4.93
N ASP A 71 -7.73 0.17 -4.45
CA ASP A 71 -7.63 1.09 -3.32
C ASP A 71 -9.02 1.35 -2.72
N ASN A 72 -9.06 1.83 -1.47
CA ASN A 72 -10.23 2.44 -0.86
C ASN A 72 -9.92 3.92 -0.58
N GLY A 73 -10.51 4.82 -1.35
CA GLY A 73 -10.54 6.26 -1.09
C GLY A 73 -11.59 6.67 -0.05
N GLN A 74 -12.27 5.69 0.56
CA GLN A 74 -13.13 5.81 1.74
C GLN A 74 -14.48 6.49 1.48
N ALA A 75 -14.85 6.69 0.21
CA ALA A 75 -16.16 7.23 -0.23
C ALA A 75 -16.58 8.54 0.46
N GLN A 76 -15.64 9.39 0.87
CA GLN A 76 -15.95 10.59 1.68
C GLN A 76 -14.99 11.77 1.53
N TYR A 77 -13.70 11.53 1.29
CA TYR A 77 -12.70 12.58 1.14
C TYR A 77 -12.16 12.58 -0.29
N GLY A 78 -10.98 13.16 -0.52
CA GLY A 78 -10.42 13.32 -1.86
C GLY A 78 -10.79 14.65 -2.51
N PRO A 79 -10.31 14.89 -3.74
CA PRO A 79 -10.36 16.21 -4.39
C PRO A 79 -11.77 16.72 -4.66
N TYR A 80 -12.75 15.82 -4.80
CA TYR A 80 -14.15 16.14 -5.03
C TYR A 80 -15.07 15.78 -3.84
N GLY A 81 -14.51 15.29 -2.73
CA GLY A 81 -15.30 14.97 -1.53
C GLY A 81 -16.20 13.72 -1.62
N PHE A 82 -15.93 12.81 -2.57
CA PHE A 82 -16.74 11.61 -2.79
C PHE A 82 -15.95 10.30 -2.73
N GLY A 83 -14.70 10.34 -2.27
CA GLY A 83 -13.79 9.20 -2.20
C GLY A 83 -12.73 9.19 -3.29
N GLY A 84 -12.20 8.00 -3.54
CA GLY A 84 -11.13 7.76 -4.51
C GLY A 84 -11.63 7.48 -5.91
N SER A 85 -10.71 7.49 -6.87
CA SER A 85 -10.99 7.06 -8.25
C SER A 85 -9.76 6.46 -8.90
N LEU A 86 -9.95 5.35 -9.61
CA LEU A 86 -8.92 4.77 -10.49
C LEU A 86 -8.93 5.40 -11.89
N ASN A 87 -9.83 6.36 -12.11
CA ASN A 87 -10.09 7.07 -13.36
C ASN A 87 -9.93 8.59 -13.16
N TRP A 88 -8.99 9.04 -12.34
CA TRP A 88 -8.73 10.48 -12.25
C TRP A 88 -8.33 11.05 -13.62
N ASP A 89 -8.81 12.26 -13.92
CA ASP A 89 -8.39 13.01 -15.13
C ASP A 89 -7.03 13.67 -14.95
N ARG A 90 -6.61 13.87 -13.69
CA ARG A 90 -5.34 14.47 -13.30
C ARG A 90 -4.53 13.46 -12.48
N ASN A 91 -3.52 12.86 -13.08
CA ASN A 91 -2.79 11.76 -12.46
C ASN A 91 -1.35 12.13 -12.09
N ASN A 92 -0.76 11.37 -11.17
CA ASN A 92 0.66 11.39 -10.91
C ASN A 92 1.38 10.64 -12.04
N ALA A 93 1.63 11.28 -13.18
CA ALA A 93 2.46 10.73 -14.25
C ALA A 93 3.19 11.84 -15.00
N GLU A 94 4.12 11.46 -15.87
CA GLU A 94 4.66 12.39 -16.87
C GLU A 94 3.54 12.77 -17.87
N ASP A 95 2.79 11.79 -18.39
CA ASP A 95 1.48 12.04 -19.03
C ASP A 95 0.37 12.09 -17.97
N ARG A 96 -0.06 13.30 -17.62
CA ARG A 96 -1.10 13.53 -16.59
C ARG A 96 -2.46 12.92 -16.95
N ALA A 97 -2.70 12.62 -18.22
CA ALA A 97 -3.92 11.95 -18.66
C ALA A 97 -3.89 10.43 -18.43
N GLN A 98 -2.75 9.83 -18.07
CA GLN A 98 -2.59 8.40 -17.82
C GLN A 98 -3.11 8.01 -16.43
N SER A 99 -4.38 7.59 -16.36
CA SER A 99 -4.99 7.07 -15.14
C SER A 99 -4.58 5.64 -14.82
N VAL A 100 -4.88 5.18 -13.59
CA VAL A 100 -4.70 3.78 -13.19
C VAL A 100 -5.45 2.84 -14.13
N GLN A 101 -6.69 3.17 -14.48
CA GLN A 101 -7.48 2.39 -15.42
C GLN A 101 -6.82 2.32 -16.80
N LYS A 102 -6.34 3.44 -17.35
CA LYS A 102 -5.65 3.45 -18.64
C LYS A 102 -4.41 2.57 -18.63
N VAL A 103 -3.65 2.57 -17.53
CA VAL A 103 -2.51 1.65 -17.38
C VAL A 103 -2.98 0.20 -17.40
N VAL A 104 -4.00 -0.15 -16.62
CA VAL A 104 -4.58 -1.52 -16.61
C VAL A 104 -5.05 -1.96 -17.99
N ASP A 105 -5.68 -1.05 -18.75
CA ASP A 105 -6.19 -1.33 -20.10
C ASP A 105 -5.08 -1.67 -21.11
N LEU A 106 -3.85 -1.18 -20.90
CA LEU A 106 -2.70 -1.55 -21.75
C LEU A 106 -2.36 -3.05 -21.67
N PHE A 107 -2.67 -3.71 -20.55
CA PHE A 107 -2.33 -5.11 -20.30
C PHE A 107 -3.53 -6.07 -20.40
N SER A 108 -4.75 -5.56 -20.24
CA SER A 108 -5.96 -6.37 -20.05
C SER A 108 -6.36 -7.23 -21.25
N ASN A 109 -5.88 -6.88 -22.46
CA ASN A 109 -6.10 -7.68 -23.68
C ASN A 109 -5.24 -8.97 -23.74
N ARG A 110 -4.18 -9.07 -22.94
CA ARG A 110 -3.24 -10.21 -22.97
C ARG A 110 -3.14 -10.93 -21.64
N TYR A 111 -3.39 -10.24 -20.54
CA TYR A 111 -3.22 -10.73 -19.18
C TYR A 111 -4.48 -10.48 -18.36
N ARG A 112 -4.67 -11.27 -17.30
CA ARG A 112 -5.75 -11.07 -16.32
C ARG A 112 -5.41 -9.89 -15.41
N VAL A 113 -5.56 -8.68 -15.93
CA VAL A 113 -5.32 -7.43 -15.19
C VAL A 113 -6.63 -6.64 -15.11
N SER A 114 -7.00 -6.23 -13.91
CA SER A 114 -8.20 -5.46 -13.64
C SER A 114 -8.01 -4.43 -12.55
N THR A 115 -8.88 -3.43 -12.56
CA THR A 115 -9.09 -2.52 -11.43
C THR A 115 -10.21 -3.07 -10.53
N TYR A 116 -10.15 -2.74 -9.24
CA TYR A 116 -11.28 -2.88 -8.32
C TYR A 116 -11.23 -1.73 -7.30
N LEU A 117 -12.16 -0.77 -7.39
CA LEU A 117 -12.23 0.35 -6.46
C LEU A 117 -13.09 -0.06 -5.25
N TRP A 118 -12.51 -0.15 -4.05
CA TRP A 118 -13.23 -0.61 -2.87
C TRP A 118 -14.26 0.39 -2.34
N ASP A 119 -14.22 1.66 -2.76
CA ASP A 119 -15.27 2.65 -2.45
C ASP A 119 -16.67 2.14 -2.87
N SER A 120 -16.77 1.31 -3.91
CA SER A 120 -18.07 0.76 -4.35
C SER A 120 -18.68 -0.25 -3.37
N ILE A 121 -17.87 -0.80 -2.47
CA ILE A 121 -18.29 -1.83 -1.50
C ILE A 121 -18.06 -1.41 -0.05
N THR A 122 -17.40 -0.27 0.20
CA THR A 122 -17.00 0.18 1.55
C THR A 122 -18.17 0.43 2.50
N LEU A 123 -19.41 0.51 2.01
CA LEU A 123 -20.62 0.68 2.82
C LEU A 123 -21.35 -0.63 3.14
N ARG A 124 -20.89 -1.77 2.63
CA ARG A 124 -21.56 -3.06 2.83
C ARG A 124 -20.79 -3.91 3.83
N ARG A 125 -21.40 -4.19 4.98
CA ARG A 125 -20.89 -5.19 5.91
C ARG A 125 -21.32 -6.57 5.44
N VAL A 126 -20.37 -7.51 5.39
CA VAL A 126 -20.59 -8.91 4.97
C VAL A 126 -19.91 -9.85 5.96
N LYS A 127 -20.27 -11.13 5.89
CA LYS A 127 -19.56 -12.23 6.58
C LYS A 127 -18.48 -12.82 5.67
N GLU A 128 -17.67 -13.75 6.17
CA GLU A 128 -16.69 -14.42 5.32
C GLU A 128 -17.29 -15.46 4.37
N TYR A 129 -16.54 -15.83 3.32
CA TYR A 129 -16.99 -16.86 2.36
C TYR A 129 -17.25 -18.21 3.03
N ILE A 130 -16.42 -18.58 4.03
CA ILE A 130 -16.61 -19.81 4.82
C ILE A 130 -17.93 -19.83 5.60
N GLU A 131 -18.51 -18.66 5.86
CA GLU A 131 -19.82 -18.50 6.51
C GLU A 131 -20.98 -18.52 5.51
N GLY A 132 -20.70 -18.74 4.21
CA GLY A 132 -21.69 -18.83 3.14
C GLY A 132 -22.11 -17.49 2.53
N ASP A 133 -21.48 -16.38 2.93
CA ASP A 133 -21.73 -15.07 2.35
C ASP A 133 -20.85 -14.87 1.12
N MET A 134 -21.48 -14.80 -0.06
CA MET A 134 -20.80 -14.63 -1.35
C MET A 134 -20.83 -13.17 -1.86
N GLU A 135 -21.36 -12.23 -1.08
CA GLU A 135 -21.45 -10.83 -1.49
C GLU A 135 -20.11 -10.11 -1.36
N ASP A 136 -19.89 -9.11 -2.22
CA ASP A 136 -18.75 -8.21 -2.13
C ASP A 136 -19.00 -7.16 -1.04
N GLY A 137 -18.03 -6.93 -0.16
CA GLY A 137 -18.17 -6.03 0.96
C GLY A 137 -16.97 -6.02 1.88
N TYR A 138 -17.20 -5.58 3.10
CA TYR A 138 -16.23 -5.55 4.17
C TYR A 138 -16.63 -6.48 5.30
N VAL A 139 -15.70 -7.37 5.67
CA VAL A 139 -15.78 -8.08 6.95
C VAL A 139 -15.33 -7.09 8.02
N VAL A 140 -16.11 -6.95 9.10
CA VAL A 140 -15.87 -5.98 10.17
C VAL A 140 -15.93 -6.72 11.50
N TYR A 141 -14.89 -6.58 12.32
CA TYR A 141 -14.87 -7.12 13.67
C TYR A 141 -15.87 -6.38 14.55
N ASP A 142 -16.50 -7.09 15.48
CA ASP A 142 -17.49 -6.48 16.38
C ASP A 142 -16.85 -5.61 17.47
N ASN A 143 -15.63 -5.96 17.88
CA ASN A 143 -14.93 -5.29 18.96
C ASN A 143 -13.65 -4.62 18.45
N PRO A 144 -13.31 -3.42 18.96
CA PRO A 144 -12.02 -2.81 18.71
C PRO A 144 -10.90 -3.62 19.36
N ASP A 145 -9.71 -3.56 18.77
CA ASP A 145 -8.48 -4.07 19.37
C ASP A 145 -8.25 -3.38 20.74
N PRO A 146 -7.98 -4.13 21.82
CA PRO A 146 -7.89 -3.55 23.16
C PRO A 146 -6.68 -2.62 23.37
N LYS A 147 -5.62 -2.75 22.56
CA LYS A 147 -4.40 -1.92 22.71
C LYS A 147 -4.49 -0.63 21.88
N THR A 148 -4.91 -0.76 20.63
CA THR A 148 -4.87 0.33 19.64
C THR A 148 -6.23 0.96 19.40
N GLY A 149 -7.31 0.31 19.83
CA GLY A 149 -8.68 0.76 19.62
C GLY A 149 -9.17 0.61 18.18
N ILE A 150 -8.38 0.02 17.27
CA ILE A 150 -8.80 -0.14 15.87
C ILE A 150 -9.87 -1.24 15.74
N ILE A 151 -10.93 -0.95 15.02
CA ILE A 151 -11.92 -1.91 14.57
C ILE A 151 -11.41 -2.48 13.25
N VAL A 152 -10.91 -3.71 13.30
CA VAL A 152 -10.39 -4.39 12.12
C VAL A 152 -11.51 -4.59 11.10
N SER A 153 -11.26 -4.12 9.89
CA SER A 153 -12.10 -4.43 8.74
C SER A 153 -11.25 -4.56 7.49
N TYR A 154 -11.71 -5.36 6.53
CA TYR A 154 -10.98 -5.62 5.30
C TYR A 154 -11.93 -6.06 4.17
N PRO A 155 -11.56 -5.80 2.91
CA PRO A 155 -12.42 -6.09 1.77
C PRO A 155 -12.44 -7.60 1.47
N LYS A 156 -13.62 -8.07 1.07
CA LYS A 156 -13.89 -9.40 0.52
C LYS A 156 -14.68 -9.20 -0.77
N PHE A 157 -14.19 -9.70 -1.90
CA PHE A 157 -14.78 -9.40 -3.20
C PHE A 157 -14.45 -10.43 -4.28
N LYS A 158 -15.30 -10.51 -5.30
CA LYS A 158 -15.08 -11.30 -6.51
C LYS A 158 -14.57 -10.41 -7.64
N THR A 159 -13.47 -10.80 -8.27
CA THR A 159 -12.92 -10.08 -9.43
C THR A 159 -13.77 -10.32 -10.67
N LYS A 160 -13.60 -9.46 -11.70
CA LYS A 160 -14.28 -9.65 -13.00
C LYS A 160 -13.93 -10.97 -13.69
N PHE A 161 -12.82 -11.60 -13.29
CA PHE A 161 -12.37 -12.87 -13.85
C PHE A 161 -12.80 -14.08 -12.99
N GLY A 162 -13.67 -13.86 -12.01
CA GLY A 162 -14.29 -14.92 -11.22
C GLY A 162 -13.54 -15.33 -9.95
N THR A 163 -12.40 -14.70 -9.65
CA THR A 163 -11.58 -15.02 -8.47
C THR A 163 -12.21 -14.43 -7.22
N TYR A 164 -12.48 -15.27 -6.21
CA TYR A 164 -12.97 -14.83 -4.90
C TYR A 164 -11.80 -14.51 -3.97
N ILE A 165 -11.76 -13.28 -3.45
CA ILE A 165 -10.66 -12.76 -2.64
C ILE A 165 -11.21 -12.36 -1.26
N SER A 166 -10.75 -13.01 -0.21
CA SER A 166 -10.75 -12.42 1.14
C SER A 166 -9.38 -11.80 1.36
N PHE A 167 -9.31 -10.49 1.62
CA PHE A 167 -8.03 -9.81 1.80
C PHE A 167 -7.22 -10.43 2.97
N LYS A 168 -7.90 -10.87 4.03
CA LYS A 168 -7.28 -11.59 5.16
C LYS A 168 -6.92 -13.02 4.77
N TYR A 169 -7.90 -13.86 4.42
CA TYR A 169 -7.68 -15.30 4.34
C TYR A 169 -7.09 -15.79 3.01
N GLY A 170 -7.12 -14.99 1.94
CA GLY A 170 -6.59 -15.35 0.63
C GLY A 170 -7.67 -15.70 -0.38
N LEU A 171 -7.35 -16.60 -1.31
CA LEU A 171 -8.25 -16.97 -2.40
C LEU A 171 -9.23 -18.04 -1.94
N TRP A 172 -10.53 -17.77 -2.04
CA TRP A 172 -11.56 -18.74 -1.70
C TRP A 172 -11.82 -19.70 -2.86
N ASP A 173 -11.81 -20.99 -2.54
CA ASP A 173 -12.21 -22.05 -3.45
C ASP A 173 -13.60 -22.58 -3.03
N PRO A 174 -14.65 -22.32 -3.83
CA PRO A 174 -16.01 -22.73 -3.48
C PRO A 174 -16.23 -24.25 -3.57
N GLU A 175 -15.41 -24.98 -4.32
CA GLU A 175 -15.52 -26.44 -4.45
C GLU A 175 -14.97 -27.13 -3.21
N SER A 176 -13.75 -26.75 -2.81
CA SER A 176 -13.09 -27.32 -1.63
C SER A 176 -13.49 -26.64 -0.31
N LYS A 177 -14.22 -25.52 -0.38
CA LYS A 177 -14.60 -24.68 0.78
C LYS A 177 -13.41 -24.29 1.64
N SER A 178 -12.30 -23.91 1.01
CA SER A 178 -11.05 -23.58 1.69
C SER A 178 -10.37 -22.36 1.08
N TYR A 179 -9.45 -21.76 1.84
CA TYR A 179 -8.64 -20.63 1.38
C TYR A 179 -7.25 -21.07 0.97
N ARG A 180 -6.78 -20.57 -0.18
CA ARG A 180 -5.36 -20.61 -0.59
C ARG A 180 -4.69 -19.31 -0.17
N GLN A 181 -4.17 -19.29 1.05
CA GLN A 181 -3.61 -18.09 1.69
C GLN A 181 -2.30 -17.63 1.04
N ASP A 182 -1.47 -18.58 0.63
CA ASP A 182 -0.13 -18.38 0.07
C ASP A 182 -0.16 -17.79 -1.34
N LYS A 183 -1.26 -18.00 -2.09
CA LYS A 183 -1.45 -17.54 -3.47
C LYS A 183 -1.88 -16.09 -3.61
N LEU A 184 -2.32 -15.43 -2.53
CA LEU A 184 -2.67 -14.01 -2.53
C LEU A 184 -1.48 -13.16 -2.10
N LYS A 185 -0.95 -12.33 -2.99
CA LYS A 185 0.13 -11.39 -2.72
C LYS A 185 -0.39 -9.96 -2.69
N VAL A 186 0.25 -9.11 -1.89
CA VAL A 186 -0.05 -7.67 -1.82
C VAL A 186 1.23 -6.90 -2.07
N ILE A 187 1.24 -6.07 -3.10
CA ILE A 187 2.28 -5.07 -3.34
C ILE A 187 1.70 -3.70 -3.00
N ASN A 188 2.24 -3.07 -1.96
CA ASN A 188 1.80 -1.77 -1.45
C ASN A 188 2.62 -0.66 -2.09
N ILE A 189 1.99 0.26 -2.83
CA ILE A 189 2.68 1.31 -3.60
C ILE A 189 2.21 2.72 -3.19
N PRO A 190 2.54 3.20 -1.98
CA PRO A 190 2.22 4.57 -1.57
C PRO A 190 3.07 5.62 -2.29
N VAL A 191 2.53 6.83 -2.43
CA VAL A 191 3.32 8.05 -2.65
C VAL A 191 3.84 8.61 -1.33
N LEU A 192 5.11 9.05 -1.31
CA LEU A 192 5.74 9.70 -0.17
C LEU A 192 5.29 11.16 -0.07
N LYS A 193 4.63 11.52 1.03
CA LYS A 193 4.13 12.88 1.25
C LYS A 193 3.99 13.23 2.73
N THR A 194 4.02 14.51 3.07
CA THR A 194 3.61 14.99 4.39
C THR A 194 2.10 14.82 4.61
N HIS A 195 1.68 14.94 5.86
CA HIS A 195 0.28 14.90 6.27
C HIS A 195 0.07 15.86 7.44
N SER A 196 -1.02 16.64 7.43
CA SER A 196 -1.33 17.65 8.45
C SER A 196 -1.48 17.07 9.86
N ILE A 197 -2.18 15.94 10.00
CA ILE A 197 -2.44 15.26 11.26
C ILE A 197 -1.29 14.30 11.66
N TYR A 198 -0.97 13.32 10.81
CA TYR A 198 -0.06 12.22 11.15
C TYR A 198 1.40 12.43 10.71
N GLY A 199 1.73 13.62 10.21
CA GLY A 199 3.09 13.98 9.82
C GLY A 199 3.51 13.48 8.45
N VAL A 200 3.51 12.16 8.26
CA VAL A 200 3.97 11.49 7.03
C VAL A 200 2.94 10.46 6.56
N THR A 201 2.71 10.41 5.25
CA THR A 201 2.06 9.29 4.57
C THR A 201 3.09 8.57 3.72
N ALA A 202 3.33 7.31 4.08
CA ALA A 202 4.16 6.35 3.37
C ALA A 202 3.54 4.94 3.58
N CYS A 203 4.32 3.86 3.62
CA CYS A 203 3.85 2.47 3.60
C CYS A 203 2.89 2.11 4.73
N VAL A 204 3.19 2.48 5.98
CA VAL A 204 2.36 2.10 7.14
C VAL A 204 1.06 2.88 7.13
N LYS A 205 1.12 4.21 6.99
CA LYS A 205 -0.09 5.05 6.98
C LYS A 205 -0.99 4.78 5.77
N HIS A 206 -0.42 4.41 4.63
CA HIS A 206 -1.16 4.13 3.40
C HIS A 206 -2.07 2.91 3.51
N TYR A 207 -1.79 2.02 4.46
CA TYR A 207 -2.67 0.89 4.79
C TYR A 207 -4.08 1.32 5.24
N MET A 208 -4.28 2.62 5.52
CA MET A 208 -5.58 3.28 5.65
C MET A 208 -6.55 3.05 4.47
N GLY A 209 -6.03 2.73 3.28
CA GLY A 209 -6.85 2.37 2.13
C GLY A 209 -7.30 0.90 2.12
N ILE A 210 -7.01 0.13 3.18
CA ILE A 210 -7.55 -1.23 3.35
C ILE A 210 -8.89 -1.23 4.09
N PRO A 211 -9.02 -0.72 5.33
CA PRO A 211 -10.24 -0.85 6.12
C PRO A 211 -11.38 0.01 5.57
N SER A 212 -12.61 -0.30 5.99
CA SER A 212 -13.75 0.59 5.74
C SER A 212 -13.83 1.62 6.85
N ASP A 213 -13.48 2.87 6.53
CA ASP A 213 -13.65 4.01 7.44
C ASP A 213 -15.13 4.31 7.70
N ARG A 214 -15.99 4.05 6.71
CA ARG A 214 -17.43 4.35 6.76
C ARG A 214 -18.19 3.42 7.69
N LEU A 215 -17.94 2.12 7.61
CA LEU A 215 -18.62 1.13 8.46
C LEU A 215 -18.17 1.17 9.92
N THR A 216 -17.01 1.78 10.16
CA THR A 216 -16.39 1.86 11.49
C THR A 216 -16.37 3.28 12.04
N GLN A 217 -17.13 4.21 11.42
CA GLN A 217 -17.31 5.59 11.90
C GLN A 217 -15.98 6.34 12.12
N HIS A 218 -15.12 6.35 11.11
CA HIS A 218 -13.81 7.02 11.16
C HIS A 218 -12.78 6.41 12.13
N ASN A 219 -13.08 5.23 12.69
CA ASN A 219 -12.22 4.56 13.65
C ASN A 219 -10.79 4.26 13.14
N PRO A 220 -10.58 3.82 11.88
CA PRO A 220 -9.24 3.62 11.34
C PRO A 220 -8.38 4.88 11.45
N HIS A 221 -8.91 6.06 11.12
CA HIS A 221 -8.14 7.30 11.23
C HIS A 221 -7.75 7.60 12.67
N ILE A 222 -8.70 7.63 13.60
CA ILE A 222 -8.42 7.97 15.00
C ILE A 222 -7.41 7.00 15.65
N SER A 223 -7.34 5.75 15.18
CA SER A 223 -6.42 4.73 15.70
C SER A 223 -5.01 4.77 15.10
N VAL A 224 -4.72 5.63 14.12
CA VAL A 224 -3.35 5.75 13.58
C VAL A 224 -2.36 6.11 14.68
N GLY A 225 -2.71 7.11 15.51
CA GLY A 225 -1.84 7.62 16.58
C GLY A 225 -1.52 6.58 17.66
N SER A 226 -2.36 5.56 17.81
CA SER A 226 -2.18 4.45 18.76
C SER A 226 -1.53 3.21 18.13
N GLY A 227 -1.09 3.28 16.86
CA GLY A 227 -0.46 2.15 16.16
C GLY A 227 -1.42 1.23 15.41
N GLY A 228 -2.69 1.62 15.26
CA GLY A 228 -3.74 0.78 14.66
C GLY A 228 -3.45 0.28 13.26
N MET A 229 -2.66 1.00 12.45
CA MET A 229 -2.24 0.51 11.13
C MET A 229 -1.35 -0.74 11.22
N GLY A 230 -0.48 -0.83 12.23
CA GLY A 230 0.31 -2.03 12.49
C GLY A 230 -0.55 -3.21 12.90
N THR A 231 -1.52 -2.99 13.80
CA THR A 231 -2.51 -4.02 14.18
C THR A 231 -3.32 -4.47 12.97
N LEU A 232 -3.76 -3.55 12.11
CA LEU A 232 -4.53 -3.90 10.92
C LEU A 232 -3.71 -4.78 9.97
N MET A 233 -2.45 -4.44 9.71
CA MET A 233 -1.55 -5.27 8.91
C MET A 233 -1.38 -6.67 9.50
N ALA A 234 -1.20 -6.74 10.82
CA ALA A 234 -1.02 -8.00 11.53
C ALA A 234 -2.27 -8.91 11.48
N GLU A 235 -3.45 -8.31 11.65
CA GLU A 235 -4.73 -9.04 11.71
C GLU A 235 -5.30 -9.40 10.33
N THR A 236 -4.79 -8.77 9.26
CA THR A 236 -5.32 -8.97 7.90
C THR A 236 -4.29 -9.61 7.00
N ARG A 237 -3.43 -8.82 6.36
CA ARG A 237 -2.39 -9.31 5.46
C ARG A 237 -1.22 -8.35 5.37
N PHE A 238 -0.07 -8.79 5.89
CA PHE A 238 1.17 -8.05 5.72
C PHE A 238 1.58 -7.98 4.23
N PRO A 239 1.94 -6.80 3.70
CA PRO A 239 2.36 -6.67 2.31
C PRO A 239 3.56 -7.58 1.97
N THR A 240 3.49 -8.25 0.83
CA THR A 240 4.60 -9.04 0.29
C THR A 240 5.77 -8.14 -0.11
N LEU A 241 5.49 -6.93 -0.60
CA LEU A 241 6.49 -5.95 -0.96
C LEU A 241 5.90 -4.54 -0.80
N ASN A 242 6.70 -3.62 -0.28
CA ASN A 242 6.38 -2.19 -0.27
C ASN A 242 7.29 -1.49 -1.29
N ILE A 243 6.69 -0.69 -2.17
CA ILE A 243 7.39 0.14 -3.16
C ILE A 243 6.95 1.59 -2.94
N LEU A 244 7.80 2.38 -2.32
CA LEU A 244 7.54 3.79 -2.05
C LEU A 244 7.83 4.62 -3.31
N ASP A 245 6.79 5.26 -3.83
CA ASP A 245 6.88 6.27 -4.87
C ASP A 245 7.36 7.59 -4.27
N ALA A 246 8.64 7.90 -4.51
CA ALA A 246 9.26 9.19 -4.21
C ALA A 246 9.72 9.88 -5.51
N ILE A 247 8.99 9.69 -6.62
CA ILE A 247 9.30 10.36 -7.89
C ILE A 247 8.88 11.83 -7.77
N TRP A 248 7.63 12.06 -7.35
CA TRP A 248 7.08 13.36 -7.03
C TRP A 248 6.53 13.33 -5.60
N ILE A 249 7.06 14.18 -4.72
CA ILE A 249 6.73 14.16 -3.29
C ILE A 249 6.10 15.49 -2.85
N ASN A 250 5.41 15.46 -1.71
CA ASN A 250 5.04 16.67 -0.96
C ASN A 250 5.93 16.81 0.27
N PRO A 251 6.99 17.64 0.22
CA PRO A 251 7.91 17.82 1.36
C PRO A 251 7.50 18.97 2.29
N HIS A 252 6.35 19.61 2.09
CA HIS A 252 5.96 20.78 2.86
C HIS A 252 5.39 20.35 4.23
N PRO A 253 6.02 20.69 5.36
CA PRO A 253 5.55 20.28 6.69
C PRO A 253 4.06 20.59 6.88
N ARG A 254 3.30 19.59 7.35
CA ARG A 254 1.86 19.68 7.66
C ARG A 254 0.93 20.03 6.47
N SER A 255 1.40 19.98 5.22
CA SER A 255 0.62 20.45 4.05
C SER A 255 -0.23 19.38 3.33
N GLY A 256 0.03 18.09 3.54
CA GLY A 256 -0.76 17.02 2.90
C GLY A 256 -2.05 16.68 3.67
N PRO A 257 -2.88 15.75 3.16
CA PRO A 257 -2.52 14.71 2.18
C PRO A 257 -2.72 15.07 0.70
N ARG A 258 -3.33 16.21 0.37
CA ARG A 258 -3.42 16.71 -1.01
C ARG A 258 -2.04 17.17 -1.48
N THR A 259 -1.69 16.88 -2.73
CA THR A 259 -0.44 17.36 -3.32
C THR A 259 -0.70 17.86 -4.74
N PRO A 260 -1.03 19.15 -4.90
CA PRO A 260 -1.19 19.73 -6.21
C PRO A 260 0.11 19.69 -7.05
N TYR A 261 0.00 19.75 -8.38
CA TYR A 261 1.16 19.74 -9.29
C TYR A 261 2.17 20.84 -9.00
N ASN A 262 1.70 22.03 -8.60
CA ASN A 262 2.55 23.19 -8.35
C ASN A 262 3.23 23.18 -6.97
N SER A 263 2.81 22.29 -6.06
CA SER A 263 3.45 22.12 -4.74
C SER A 263 4.33 20.86 -4.68
N ALA A 264 4.26 19.98 -5.69
CA ALA A 264 5.04 18.76 -5.69
C ALA A 264 6.50 19.04 -6.08
N VAL A 265 7.42 18.33 -5.45
CA VAL A 265 8.85 18.37 -5.80
C VAL A 265 9.26 17.06 -6.44
N ARG A 266 9.93 17.14 -7.60
CA ARG A 266 10.50 15.97 -8.26
C ARG A 266 11.78 15.56 -7.57
N VAL A 267 11.80 14.36 -7.00
CA VAL A 267 13.00 13.74 -6.42
C VAL A 267 13.51 12.60 -7.30
N GLY A 268 12.61 11.88 -7.99
CA GLY A 268 13.00 10.83 -8.93
C GLY A 268 13.55 9.57 -8.25
N VAL A 269 13.08 9.24 -7.04
CA VAL A 269 13.51 8.05 -6.30
C VAL A 269 12.38 7.04 -6.20
N ILE A 270 12.71 5.76 -6.35
CA ILE A 270 11.85 4.63 -5.99
C ILE A 270 12.61 3.86 -4.91
N ALA A 271 11.95 3.60 -3.79
CA ALA A 271 12.53 2.81 -2.70
C ALA A 271 11.65 1.59 -2.44
N ALA A 272 12.24 0.44 -2.10
CA ALA A 272 11.48 -0.79 -1.89
C ALA A 272 12.02 -1.58 -0.71
N SER A 273 11.12 -2.24 0.03
CA SER A 273 11.43 -3.02 1.22
C SER A 273 10.33 -4.05 1.51
N LEU A 274 10.72 -5.17 2.13
CA LEU A 274 9.75 -6.08 2.74
C LEU A 274 9.24 -5.52 4.08
N ASP A 275 10.03 -4.67 4.74
CA ASP A 275 9.70 -3.99 5.99
C ASP A 275 9.14 -2.58 5.71
N PRO A 276 7.82 -2.34 5.94
CA PRO A 276 7.21 -1.03 5.74
C PRO A 276 7.64 0.00 6.80
N VAL A 277 8.01 -0.43 8.02
CA VAL A 277 8.42 0.47 9.10
C VAL A 277 9.80 1.04 8.80
N ALA A 278 10.76 0.18 8.44
CA ALA A 278 12.09 0.60 8.05
C ALA A 278 12.05 1.55 6.84
N LEU A 279 11.18 1.26 5.87
CA LEU A 279 11.03 2.09 4.68
C LEU A 279 10.46 3.47 5.01
N ASP A 280 9.44 3.56 5.86
CA ASP A 280 8.86 4.83 6.31
C ASP A 280 9.86 5.65 7.12
N TYR A 281 10.57 4.99 8.06
CA TYR A 281 11.62 5.61 8.87
C TYR A 281 12.71 6.22 7.99
N TRP A 282 13.30 5.39 7.13
CA TRP A 282 14.43 5.82 6.31
C TRP A 282 14.04 6.89 5.30
N ALA A 283 12.91 6.71 4.60
CA ALA A 283 12.48 7.64 3.56
C ALA A 283 12.04 8.99 4.13
N SER A 284 11.41 9.02 5.30
CA SER A 284 11.07 10.29 5.93
C SER A 284 12.33 11.11 6.25
N LYS A 285 13.33 10.48 6.86
CA LYS A 285 14.59 11.13 7.22
C LYS A 285 15.42 11.53 5.99
N ASN A 286 15.63 10.61 5.06
CA ASN A 286 16.64 10.76 4.01
C ASN A 286 16.11 11.37 2.71
N ILE A 287 14.79 11.32 2.49
CA ILE A 287 14.15 11.91 1.32
C ILE A 287 13.30 13.10 1.72
N LEU A 288 12.29 12.90 2.58
CA LEU A 288 11.27 13.91 2.84
C LEU A 288 11.83 15.12 3.61
N MET A 289 12.42 14.88 4.78
CA MET A 289 13.06 15.90 5.61
C MET A 289 14.20 16.60 4.89
N LYS A 290 15.03 15.82 4.18
CA LYS A 290 16.16 16.38 3.40
C LYS A 290 15.66 17.33 2.31
N THR A 291 14.60 16.96 1.60
CA THR A 291 13.98 17.83 0.59
C THR A 291 13.37 19.08 1.24
N ALA A 292 12.66 18.93 2.36
CA ALA A 292 12.11 20.06 3.10
C ALA A 292 13.19 21.04 3.58
N SER A 293 14.32 20.52 4.08
CA SER A 293 15.46 21.35 4.49
C SER A 293 16.06 22.14 3.33
N ILE A 294 16.20 21.51 2.15
CA ILE A 294 16.67 22.18 0.92
C ILE A 294 15.73 23.32 0.50
N LEU A 295 14.42 23.16 0.72
CA LEU A 295 13.42 24.23 0.48
C LEU A 295 13.43 25.34 1.55
N GLY A 296 14.29 25.24 2.56
CA GLY A 296 14.47 26.26 3.60
C GLY A 296 13.60 26.06 4.86
N TYR A 297 12.87 24.95 4.99
CA TYR A 297 12.16 24.64 6.23
C TYR A 297 13.14 24.29 7.35
N ARG A 298 12.95 24.91 8.52
CA ARG A 298 13.77 24.68 9.72
C ARG A 298 13.10 23.75 10.72
N ASP A 299 11.79 23.89 10.91
CA ASP A 299 11.01 22.96 11.74
C ASP A 299 10.55 21.77 10.91
N LEU A 300 11.21 20.63 11.14
CA LEU A 300 10.92 19.36 10.50
C LEU A 300 10.29 18.35 11.48
N SER A 301 9.97 18.77 12.71
CA SER A 301 9.52 17.90 13.80
C SER A 301 8.27 17.07 13.46
N SER A 302 7.41 17.59 12.57
CA SER A 302 6.20 16.91 12.12
C SER A 302 6.45 15.67 11.26
N MET A 303 7.61 15.58 10.59
CA MET A 303 7.98 14.47 9.71
C MET A 303 9.22 13.73 10.22
N ASP A 304 9.70 14.09 11.40
CA ASP A 304 10.87 13.45 12.01
C ASP A 304 10.50 12.10 12.62
N PRO A 305 11.03 10.98 12.10
CA PRO A 305 10.77 9.67 12.69
C PRO A 305 11.46 9.48 14.05
N ASP A 306 12.47 10.29 14.39
CA ASP A 306 13.13 10.24 15.71
C ASP A 306 12.35 11.02 16.77
N ASN A 307 11.37 11.83 16.37
CA ASN A 307 10.47 12.47 17.31
C ASN A 307 9.63 11.42 18.05
N THR A 308 9.73 11.39 19.37
CA THR A 308 9.02 10.45 20.26
C THR A 308 7.85 11.09 21.01
N SER A 309 7.61 12.40 20.83
CA SER A 309 6.48 13.06 21.49
C SER A 309 5.17 12.37 21.14
N PRO A 310 4.24 12.16 22.11
CA PRO A 310 2.98 11.49 21.83
C PRO A 310 2.22 12.11 20.65
N GLY A 311 1.74 11.25 19.74
CA GLY A 311 1.02 11.66 18.53
C GLY A 311 1.90 12.15 17.37
N SER A 312 3.21 12.30 17.57
CA SER A 312 4.15 12.58 16.48
C SER A 312 4.29 11.41 15.50
N PHE A 313 4.84 11.69 14.31
CA PHE A 313 5.13 10.66 13.30
C PHE A 313 5.94 9.49 13.85
N GLY A 314 7.09 9.79 14.45
CA GLY A 314 7.92 8.74 15.03
C GLY A 314 7.21 7.97 16.16
N SER A 315 6.42 8.64 17.00
CA SER A 315 5.69 7.98 18.09
C SER A 315 4.72 6.92 17.55
N TRP A 316 3.83 7.26 16.63
CA TRP A 316 2.84 6.29 16.13
C TRP A 316 3.45 5.23 15.21
N LEU A 317 4.55 5.54 14.52
CA LEU A 317 5.29 4.55 13.73
C LEU A 317 5.90 3.47 14.63
N ARG A 318 6.43 3.84 15.80
CA ARG A 318 6.90 2.86 16.81
C ARG A 318 5.77 2.00 17.37
N LEU A 319 4.61 2.58 17.66
CA LEU A 319 3.46 1.81 18.12
C LEU A 319 2.97 0.81 17.06
N SER A 320 3.00 1.20 15.77
CA SER A 320 2.71 0.29 14.67
C SER A 320 3.75 -0.84 14.56
N MET A 321 5.04 -0.50 14.73
CA MET A 321 6.14 -1.47 14.77
C MET A 321 5.97 -2.48 15.92
N GLU A 322 5.57 -2.02 17.11
CA GLU A 322 5.30 -2.90 18.24
C GLU A 322 4.17 -3.88 17.96
N ALA A 323 3.04 -3.41 17.40
CA ALA A 323 1.92 -4.28 17.04
C ALA A 323 2.36 -5.38 16.05
N LEU A 324 3.15 -5.01 15.05
CA LEU A 324 3.72 -5.94 14.08
C LEU A 324 4.70 -6.94 14.71
N ARG A 325 5.59 -6.49 15.61
CA ARG A 325 6.52 -7.37 16.33
C ARG A 325 5.81 -8.35 17.25
N THR A 326 4.76 -7.91 17.95
CA THR A 326 3.92 -8.79 18.77
C THR A 326 3.28 -9.89 17.93
N ALA A 327 2.92 -9.59 16.68
CA ALA A 327 2.39 -10.57 15.73
C ALA A 327 3.48 -11.41 15.03
N GLY A 328 4.75 -11.26 15.40
CA GLY A 328 5.87 -12.07 14.90
C GLY A 328 6.56 -11.54 13.64
N TYR A 329 6.18 -10.36 13.14
CA TYR A 329 6.82 -9.78 11.96
C TYR A 329 8.18 -9.16 12.30
N GLN A 330 9.14 -9.38 11.41
CA GLN A 330 10.48 -8.79 11.50
C GLN A 330 10.45 -7.39 10.92
N VAL A 331 10.22 -6.40 11.79
CA VAL A 331 10.24 -4.98 11.44
C VAL A 331 11.17 -4.19 12.36
N VAL A 332 11.88 -3.22 11.80
CA VAL A 332 12.92 -2.45 12.48
C VAL A 332 12.79 -0.95 12.24
N MET A 333 13.38 -0.19 13.15
CA MET A 333 13.50 1.26 13.12
C MET A 333 14.86 1.64 13.69
N GLY A 334 15.52 2.64 13.11
CA GLY A 334 16.88 3.07 13.48
C GLY A 334 17.86 2.86 12.34
N ASP A 335 18.71 3.85 12.11
CA ASP A 335 19.68 3.84 11.00
C ASP A 335 20.65 2.65 11.11
N GLU A 336 20.97 2.21 12.33
CA GLU A 336 21.85 1.10 12.64
C GLU A 336 21.31 -0.28 12.23
N TYR A 337 19.99 -0.40 11.99
CA TYR A 337 19.35 -1.65 11.59
C TYR A 337 18.98 -1.67 10.09
N ILE A 338 19.23 -0.59 9.35
CA ILE A 338 18.76 -0.42 7.97
C ILE A 338 19.97 -0.35 7.02
N ASN A 339 20.07 -1.35 6.15
CA ASN A 339 21.02 -1.34 5.04
C ASN A 339 20.35 -0.79 3.77
N VAL A 340 20.99 0.21 3.16
CA VAL A 340 20.47 0.88 1.96
C VAL A 340 21.35 0.55 0.76
N TYR A 341 20.74 -0.07 -0.24
CA TYR A 341 21.41 -0.39 -1.49
C TYR A 341 20.92 0.51 -2.61
N VAL A 342 21.80 1.34 -3.14
CA VAL A 342 21.45 2.34 -4.16
C VAL A 342 21.82 1.81 -5.54
N TYR A 343 20.85 1.81 -6.45
CA TYR A 343 21.07 1.61 -7.88
C TYR A 343 20.70 2.89 -8.62
N ARG A 344 21.59 3.37 -9.49
CA ARG A 344 21.34 4.53 -10.35
C ARG A 344 21.13 4.03 -11.78
N TYR A 345 19.93 4.22 -12.32
CA TYR A 345 19.73 4.12 -13.76
C TYR A 345 20.56 5.20 -14.44
N ARG A 346 21.40 4.79 -15.39
CA ARG A 346 22.21 5.69 -16.21
C ARG A 346 21.38 6.25 -17.36
#